data_AF-A0A3A8GGH5-F1
#
_entry.id   AF-A0A3A8GGH5-F1
#
_cell.length_a   1.000
_cell.length_b   1.000
_cell.length_c   1.000
_cell.angle_alpha   90.00
_cell.angle_beta   90.00
_cell.angle_gamma   90.00
#
_symmetry.space_group_name_H-M   'P 1'
#
loop_
_entity.id
_entity.type
_entity.pdbx_description
1 polymer ?
#
loop_
_entity_poly.entity_id
_entity_poly.type
_entity_poly.pdbx_seq_one_letter_code
_entity_poly.pdbx_strand_id
1 'polypeptide(L)'
;MDEVPAALCPRHPETLAEGTCTRCGTFICALCRKRGLCPSCQELSKREKPSGRAVLALVFATVGFCGFAPGIVGLVLGQKELNAIEAGQAPVSGHEPAVIARNVGWFHVVMFFLLLLGLYNHL
;
A
#
# COMPACT_ATOMS: atom_id res chain seq x y z
N MET A 1 -29.94 29.86 -7.25
CA MET A 1 -28.96 28.75 -7.16
C MET A 1 -27.88 29.26 -6.24
N ASP A 2 -27.89 28.84 -4.98
CA ASP A 2 -26.89 29.29 -4.01
C ASP A 2 -25.53 28.69 -4.39
N GLU A 3 -24.53 29.55 -4.62
CA GLU A 3 -23.15 29.12 -4.81
C GLU A 3 -22.66 28.48 -3.52
N VAL A 4 -22.42 27.16 -3.56
CA VAL A 4 -21.78 26.46 -2.45
C VAL A 4 -20.34 27.00 -2.36
N PRO A 5 -19.92 27.59 -1.23
CA PRO A 5 -18.57 28.14 -1.12
C PRO A 5 -17.54 27.03 -1.37
N ALA A 6 -16.70 27.23 -2.38
CA ALA A 6 -15.70 26.26 -2.75
C ALA A 6 -14.61 26.21 -1.67
N ALA A 7 -14.40 25.04 -1.07
CA ALA A 7 -13.39 24.87 -0.03
C ALA A 7 -11.98 25.03 -0.63
N LEU A 8 -11.12 25.80 0.03
CA LEU A 8 -9.75 26.05 -0.39
C LEU A 8 -8.75 25.20 0.41
N CYS A 9 -7.61 24.89 -0.19
CA CYS A 9 -6.53 24.25 0.53
C CYS A 9 -5.86 25.26 1.49
N PRO A 10 -5.72 24.96 2.79
CA PRO A 10 -5.11 25.89 3.74
C PRO A 10 -3.60 26.11 3.51
N ARG A 11 -2.93 25.23 2.74
CA ARG A 11 -1.52 25.42 2.35
C ARG A 11 -1.34 26.12 1.02
N HIS A 12 -2.37 26.07 0.17
CA HIS A 12 -2.37 26.68 -1.16
C HIS A 12 -3.73 27.39 -1.31
N PRO A 13 -3.89 28.57 -0.68
CA PRO A 13 -5.17 29.30 -0.64
C PRO A 13 -5.70 29.67 -2.03
N GLU A 14 -4.84 29.70 -3.03
CA GLU A 14 -5.15 29.91 -4.44
C GLU A 14 -5.73 28.67 -5.15
N THR A 15 -5.71 27.50 -4.50
CA THR A 15 -6.17 26.23 -5.10
C THR A 15 -7.40 25.67 -4.38
N LEU A 16 -8.36 25.21 -5.18
CA LEU A 16 -9.53 24.50 -4.68
C LEU A 16 -9.11 23.17 -4.04
N ALA A 17 -9.75 22.83 -2.93
CA ALA A 17 -9.62 21.52 -2.32
C ALA A 17 -10.40 20.48 -3.14
N GLU A 18 -9.76 19.35 -3.42
CA GLU A 18 -10.38 18.21 -4.13
C GLU A 18 -10.95 17.16 -3.17
N GLY A 19 -10.65 17.30 -1.88
CA GLY A 19 -11.11 16.38 -0.86
C GLY A 19 -10.60 16.75 0.52
N THR A 20 -10.80 15.84 1.47
CA THR A 20 -10.37 16.00 2.85
C THR A 20 -9.35 14.92 3.21
N CYS A 21 -8.45 15.26 4.13
CA CYS A 21 -7.54 14.31 4.74
C CYS A 21 -8.35 13.24 5.47
N THR A 22 -8.15 11.97 5.12
CA THR A 22 -8.88 10.84 5.73
C THR A 22 -8.61 10.68 7.22
N ARG A 23 -7.51 11.26 7.72
CA ARG A 23 -7.10 11.19 9.13
C ARG A 23 -7.61 12.35 9.99
N CYS A 24 -7.51 13.59 9.50
CA CYS A 24 -7.78 14.78 10.31
C CYS A 24 -8.86 15.70 9.72
N GLY A 25 -9.46 15.33 8.59
CA GLY A 25 -10.54 16.10 7.94
C GLY A 25 -10.10 17.38 7.21
N THR A 26 -8.82 17.78 7.31
CA THR A 26 -8.31 19.01 6.66
C THR A 26 -8.49 18.95 5.13
N PHE A 27 -9.00 20.03 4.54
CA PHE A 27 -9.11 20.19 3.08
C PHE A 27 -7.75 20.10 2.39
N ILE A 28 -7.66 19.33 1.30
CA ILE A 28 -6.43 19.08 0.55
C ILE A 28 -6.67 19.24 -0.95
N CYS A 29 -5.80 19.98 -1.63
CA CYS A 29 -5.76 20.05 -3.09
C CYS A 29 -5.03 18.82 -3.68
N ALA A 30 -5.13 18.61 -4.99
CA ALA A 30 -4.42 17.53 -5.70
C ALA A 30 -2.91 17.49 -5.39
N LEU A 31 -2.26 18.65 -5.29
CA LEU A 31 -0.83 18.77 -5.04
C LEU A 31 -0.45 18.27 -3.63
N CYS A 32 -1.33 18.51 -2.64
CA CYS A 32 -1.11 18.09 -1.26
C CYS A 32 -1.55 16.64 -1.00
N ARG A 33 -2.46 16.10 -1.82
CA ARG A 33 -3.03 14.76 -1.64
C ARG A 33 -2.00 13.69 -2.02
N LYS A 34 -1.42 13.05 -1.01
CA LYS A 34 -0.67 11.79 -1.18
C LYS A 34 -1.27 10.72 -0.28
N ARG A 35 -1.71 9.61 -0.87
CA ARG A 35 -2.38 8.49 -0.17
C ARG A 35 -3.54 8.96 0.74
N GLY A 36 -4.30 9.98 0.30
CA GLY A 36 -5.43 10.53 1.06
C GLY A 36 -5.08 11.35 2.31
N LEU A 37 -3.80 11.62 2.58
CA LEU A 37 -3.34 12.33 3.78
C LEU A 37 -2.83 13.74 3.46
N CYS A 38 -3.06 14.69 4.37
CA CYS A 38 -2.40 16.00 4.34
C CYS A 38 -0.91 15.87 4.70
N PRO A 39 -0.05 16.83 4.32
CA PRO A 39 1.39 16.71 4.56
C PRO A 39 1.78 16.51 6.04
N SER A 40 1.08 17.14 6.98
CA SER A 40 1.34 16.97 8.41
C SER A 40 1.03 15.55 8.87
N CYS A 41 -0.11 15.00 8.44
CA CYS A 41 -0.49 13.61 8.72
C CYS A 41 0.41 12.60 8.00
N GLN A 42 0.96 12.95 6.83
CA GLN A 42 1.96 12.12 6.16
C GLN A 42 3.22 12.01 7.01
N GLU A 43 3.75 13.10 7.56
CA GLU A 43 4.93 13.00 8.43
C GLU A 43 4.68 12.26 9.73
N LEU A 44 3.48 12.39 10.29
CA LEU A 44 3.08 11.54 11.42
C LEU A 44 3.04 10.06 11.02
N SER A 45 2.49 9.74 9.84
CA SER A 45 2.41 8.35 9.37
C SER A 45 3.79 7.71 9.14
N LYS A 46 4.82 8.48 8.75
CA LYS A 46 6.18 7.94 8.59
C LYS A 46 6.80 7.50 9.93
N ARG A 47 6.33 8.06 11.04
CA ARG A 47 6.79 7.70 12.39
C ARG A 47 6.00 6.51 12.97
N GLU A 48 4.87 6.16 12.38
CA GLU A 48 4.08 5.00 12.81
C GLU A 48 4.75 3.71 12.35
N LYS A 49 4.85 2.73 13.26
CA LYS A 49 5.37 1.41 12.91
C LYS A 49 4.45 0.73 11.90
N PRO A 50 4.99 0.06 10.87
CA PRO A 50 4.18 -0.77 9.98
C PRO A 50 3.48 -1.86 10.79
N SER A 51 2.31 -2.30 10.32
CA SER A 51 1.56 -3.34 11.00
C SER A 51 2.36 -4.66 11.05
N GLY A 52 2.08 -5.48 12.06
CA GLY A 52 2.69 -6.82 12.14
C GLY A 52 2.40 -7.67 10.91
N ARG A 53 1.24 -7.47 10.26
CA ARG A 53 0.86 -8.17 9.02
C ARG A 53 1.74 -7.75 7.85
N ALA A 54 2.02 -6.46 7.71
CA ALA A 54 2.92 -5.95 6.67
C ALA A 54 4.35 -6.49 6.83
N VAL A 55 4.85 -6.52 8.08
CA VAL A 55 6.16 -7.10 8.40
C VAL A 55 6.19 -8.59 8.10
N LEU A 56 5.16 -9.33 8.54
CA LEU A 56 5.07 -10.77 8.33
C LEU A 56 4.99 -11.11 6.84
N ALA A 57 4.23 -10.34 6.06
CA ALA A 57 4.16 -10.49 4.59
C ALA A 57 5.56 -10.41 3.96
N LEU A 58 6.35 -9.42 4.36
CA LEU A 58 7.71 -9.23 3.87
C LEU A 58 8.64 -10.39 4.28
N VAL A 59 8.54 -10.88 5.51
CA VAL A 59 9.31 -12.04 5.98
C VAL A 59 8.99 -13.28 5.15
N PHE A 60 7.70 -13.60 4.97
CA PHE A 60 7.29 -14.75 4.16
C PHE A 60 7.73 -14.63 2.70
N ALA A 61 7.65 -13.43 2.12
CA ALA A 61 8.15 -13.17 0.77
C ALA A 61 9.65 -13.49 0.65
N THR A 62 10.46 -13.11 1.62
CA THR A 62 11.91 -13.40 1.64
C THR A 62 12.22 -14.87 1.89
N VAL A 63 11.48 -15.54 2.79
CA VAL A 63 11.64 -17.00 3.02
C VAL A 63 11.16 -17.80 1.81
N GLY A 64 10.35 -17.20 0.93
CA GLY A 64 9.87 -17.79 -0.32
C GLY A 64 10.98 -18.31 -1.22
N PHE A 65 12.18 -17.75 -1.14
CA PHE A 65 13.31 -18.21 -1.94
C PHE A 65 13.77 -19.64 -1.60
N CYS A 66 13.40 -20.18 -0.44
CA CYS A 66 13.75 -21.55 -0.03
C CYS A 66 12.84 -22.65 -0.60
N GLY A 67 11.72 -22.31 -1.23
CA GLY A 67 10.75 -23.33 -1.70
C GLY A 67 9.49 -22.81 -2.35
N PHE A 68 9.46 -21.54 -2.74
CA PHE A 68 8.37 -20.78 -3.39
C PHE A 68 7.07 -20.64 -2.59
N ALA A 69 6.63 -21.67 -1.85
CA ALA A 69 5.38 -21.67 -1.07
C ALA A 69 5.30 -20.54 -0.01
N PRO A 70 6.35 -20.24 0.77
CA PRO A 70 6.32 -19.07 1.67
C PRO A 70 6.15 -17.75 0.90
N GLY A 71 6.65 -17.65 -0.32
CA GLY A 71 6.49 -16.48 -1.19
C GLY A 71 5.03 -16.23 -1.59
N ILE A 72 4.27 -17.30 -1.82
CA ILE A 72 2.82 -17.24 -2.09
C ILE A 72 2.06 -16.74 -0.85
N VAL A 73 2.46 -17.18 0.35
CA VAL A 73 1.88 -16.67 1.61
C VAL A 73 2.18 -15.18 1.76
N GLY A 74 3.41 -14.75 1.47
CA GLY A 74 3.81 -13.35 1.44
C GLY A 74 2.98 -12.50 0.48
N LEU A 75 2.66 -13.05 -0.72
CA LEU A 75 1.78 -12.41 -1.71
C LEU A 75 0.40 -12.11 -1.12
N VAL A 76 -0.25 -13.13 -0.53
CA VAL A 76 -1.62 -13.01 0.01
C VAL A 76 -1.67 -12.04 1.18
N LEU A 77 -0.68 -12.11 2.09
CA LEU A 77 -0.60 -11.21 3.23
C LEU A 77 -0.34 -9.76 2.79
N GLY A 78 0.55 -9.55 1.81
CA GLY A 78 0.81 -8.23 1.24
C GLY A 78 -0.44 -7.62 0.60
N GLN A 79 -1.19 -8.40 -0.20
CA GLN A 79 -2.42 -7.92 -0.82
C GLN A 79 -3.51 -7.60 0.22
N LYS A 80 -3.68 -8.45 1.25
CA LYS A 80 -4.64 -8.19 2.33
C LYS A 80 -4.31 -6.91 3.09
N GLU A 81 -3.04 -6.63 3.32
CA GLU A 81 -2.61 -5.40 3.99
C GLU A 81 -2.89 -4.17 3.14
N LEU A 82 -2.61 -4.20 1.83
CA LEU A 82 -2.91 -3.08 0.93
C LEU A 82 -4.40 -2.76 0.92
N ASN A 83 -5.26 -3.79 0.83
CA ASN A 83 -6.71 -3.61 0.88
C ASN A 83 -7.16 -3.01 2.23
N ALA A 84 -6.52 -3.41 3.34
CA ALA A 84 -6.82 -2.85 4.66
C ALA A 84 -6.37 -1.39 4.80
N ILE A 85 -5.24 -1.01 4.20
CA ILE A 85 -4.77 0.38 4.14
C ILE A 85 -5.72 1.24 3.32
N GLU A 86 -6.16 0.75 2.15
CA GLU A 86 -7.14 1.45 1.29
C GLU A 86 -8.48 1.65 2.01
N ALA A 87 -8.93 0.65 2.79
CA ALA A 87 -10.13 0.74 3.61
C ALA A 87 -9.96 1.61 4.87
N GLY A 88 -8.77 2.18 5.13
CA GLY A 88 -8.49 2.97 6.33
C GLY A 88 -8.42 2.14 7.63
N GLN A 89 -8.28 0.82 7.52
CA GLN A 89 -8.29 -0.13 8.65
C GLN A 89 -6.87 -0.50 9.13
N ALA A 90 -5.83 -0.13 8.38
CA ALA A 90 -4.45 -0.43 8.70
C ALA A 90 -3.54 0.80 8.52
N PRO A 91 -2.41 0.89 9.24
CA PRO A 91 -1.54 2.05 9.19
C PRO A 91 -0.88 2.20 7.81
N VAL A 92 -0.88 3.43 7.29
CA VAL A 92 -0.34 3.77 5.96
C VAL A 92 1.17 3.49 5.85
N SER A 93 1.89 3.43 6.97
CA SER A 93 3.30 3.03 7.02
C SER A 93 3.54 1.58 6.55
N GLY A 94 2.53 0.71 6.62
CA GLY A 94 2.60 -0.66 6.11
C GLY A 94 2.59 -0.77 4.59
N HIS A 95 2.33 0.33 3.86
CA HIS A 95 2.13 0.29 2.41
C HIS A 95 3.37 -0.17 1.64
N GLU A 96 4.54 0.39 1.93
CA GLU A 96 5.79 0.03 1.24
C GLU A 96 6.18 -1.44 1.42
N PRO A 97 6.28 -1.98 2.67
CA PRO A 97 6.57 -3.40 2.85
C PRO A 97 5.51 -4.32 2.23
N ALA A 98 4.23 -3.93 2.27
CA ALA A 98 3.15 -4.71 1.64
C ALA A 98 3.25 -4.76 0.10
N VAL A 99 3.61 -3.65 -0.56
CA VAL A 99 3.88 -3.63 -2.01
C VAL A 99 5.07 -4.51 -2.36
N ILE A 100 6.16 -4.41 -1.60
CA ILE A 100 7.36 -5.23 -1.82
C ILE A 100 7.01 -6.72 -1.68
N ALA A 101 6.35 -7.09 -0.57
CA ALA A 101 5.92 -8.46 -0.33
C ALA A 101 5.04 -9.02 -1.45
N ARG A 102 4.08 -8.21 -1.94
CA ARG A 102 3.22 -8.57 -3.07
C ARG A 102 4.03 -8.81 -4.35
N ASN A 103 4.92 -7.90 -4.71
CA ASN A 103 5.67 -8.01 -5.95
C ASN A 103 6.66 -9.20 -5.93
N VAL A 104 7.35 -9.39 -4.81
CA VAL A 104 8.23 -10.55 -4.58
C VAL A 104 7.43 -11.85 -4.59
N GLY A 105 6.23 -11.86 -4.01
CA GLY A 105 5.35 -13.01 -4.04
C GLY A 105 4.92 -13.40 -5.47
N TRP A 106 4.58 -12.40 -6.31
CA TRP A 106 4.29 -12.65 -7.74
C TRP A 106 5.49 -13.21 -8.50
N PHE A 107 6.70 -12.71 -8.23
CA PHE A 107 7.92 -13.28 -8.77
C PHE A 107 8.05 -14.78 -8.46
N HIS A 108 7.79 -15.19 -7.21
CA HIS A 108 7.82 -16.60 -6.83
C HIS A 108 6.77 -17.44 -7.57
N VAL A 109 5.54 -16.93 -7.74
CA VAL A 109 4.47 -17.62 -8.48
C VAL A 109 4.89 -17.85 -9.94
N VAL A 110 5.41 -16.81 -10.60
CA VAL A 110 5.84 -16.89 -12.01
C VAL A 110 7.01 -17.85 -12.17
N MET A 111 8.04 -17.74 -11.33
CA MET A 111 9.20 -18.63 -11.37
C MET A 111 8.82 -20.09 -11.12
N PHE A 112 7.97 -20.35 -10.13
CA PHE A 112 7.50 -21.70 -9.85
C PHE A 112 6.75 -22.30 -11.04
N PHE A 113 5.88 -21.53 -11.69
CA PHE A 113 5.15 -21.97 -12.88
C PHE A 113 6.10 -22.26 -14.07
N LEU A 114 7.10 -21.40 -14.30
CA LEU A 114 8.09 -21.63 -15.36
C LEU A 114 8.94 -22.88 -15.10
N LEU A 115 9.31 -23.15 -13.84
CA LEU A 115 10.02 -24.38 -13.47
C LEU A 115 9.18 -25.63 -13.74
N LEU A 116 7.88 -25.60 -13.40
CA LEU A 116 6.96 -26.71 -13.69
C LEU A 116 6.80 -26.95 -15.20
N LEU A 117 6.66 -25.88 -15.99
CA LEU A 117 6.61 -25.99 -17.45
C LEU A 117 7.90 -26.56 -18.04
N GLY A 118 9.06 -26.11 -17.56
CA GLY A 118 10.35 -26.64 -17.96
C GLY A 118 10.45 -28.14 -17.68
N LEU A 119 10.09 -28.56 -16.47
CA LEU A 119 10.09 -29.97 -16.08
C LEU A 119 9.12 -30.80 -16.93
N TYR A 120 7.91 -30.30 -17.19
CA TYR A 120 6.91 -30.98 -18.00
C TYR A 120 7.39 -31.20 -19.44
N ASN A 121 8.07 -30.23 -20.06
CA ASN A 121 8.59 -30.36 -21.42
C ASN A 121 9.79 -31.32 -21.54
N HIS A 122 10.39 -31.73 -20.42
CA HIS A 122 11.51 -32.68 -20.36
C HIS A 122 11.11 -34.11 -19.94
N LEU A 123 9.83 -34.33 -19.60
CA LEU A 123 9.23 -35.63 -19.30
C LEU A 123 8.57 -36.22 -20.54
#